data_AF-A0A7V5C573-F1
#
_entry.id   AF-A0A7V5C573-F1
#
_cell.length_a   1.000
_cell.length_b   1.000
_cell.length_c   1.000
_cell.angle_alpha   90.00
_cell.angle_beta   90.00
_cell.angle_gamma   90.00
#
_symmetry.space_group_name_H-M   'P 1'
#
loop_
_entity.id
_entity.type
_entity.pdbx_description
1 polymer ?
#
loop_
_entity_poly.entity_id
_entity_poly.type
_entity_poly.pdbx_seq_one_letter_code
_entity_poly.pdbx_strand_id
1 'polypeptide(L)'
;MEIKNIFHSVLFKGTGGSPLRYSPDSQGLGLELPESVLKQARKGQGHELVLYQYIIFQMLLEEGLGEEIKNGVYLPSENAVRLDSETRNILNLPEPWPGSFRLQTHSISTGTDFRLQLELLTPNSEVIRNYSLHGPILSVSEEEIYLPEVYQWEALSAINDHRQLAEHGRDEFQNLLAVHRLV
;
A
#
# COMPACT_ATOMS: atom_id res chain seq x y z
N MET A 1 -21.61 19.91 3.92
CA MET A 1 -20.77 20.36 2.79
C MET A 1 -19.40 20.65 3.38
N GLU A 2 -18.53 19.65 3.36
CA GLU A 2 -17.33 19.62 4.21
C GLU A 2 -16.17 20.41 3.61
N ILE A 3 -15.44 21.09 4.49
CA ILE A 3 -14.29 21.96 4.21
C ILE A 3 -13.19 21.25 3.40
N LYS A 4 -13.12 19.90 3.44
CA LYS A 4 -12.23 19.09 2.58
C LYS A 4 -12.39 19.38 1.08
N ASN A 5 -13.61 19.63 0.61
CA ASN A 5 -13.87 19.88 -0.82
C ASN A 5 -13.38 21.27 -1.29
N ILE A 6 -13.22 22.22 -0.36
CA ILE A 6 -12.79 23.58 -0.70
C ILE A 6 -11.29 23.58 -1.00
N PHE A 7 -10.46 22.92 -0.18
CA PHE A 7 -9.02 22.79 -0.44
C PHE A 7 -8.72 22.04 -1.74
N HIS A 8 -9.45 20.97 -2.04
CA HIS A 8 -9.31 20.21 -3.28
C HIS A 8 -9.66 21.04 -4.54
N SER A 9 -10.65 21.92 -4.48
CA SER A 9 -11.04 22.74 -5.64
C SER A 9 -10.14 23.95 -5.88
N VAL A 10 -9.36 24.37 -4.88
CA VAL A 10 -8.47 25.53 -4.96
C VAL A 10 -7.07 25.14 -5.43
N LEU A 11 -6.54 23.97 -5.01
CA LEU A 11 -5.24 23.46 -5.46
C LEU A 11 -5.30 22.71 -6.81
N PHE A 12 -6.44 22.12 -7.16
CA PHE A 12 -6.55 21.23 -8.33
C PHE A 12 -7.45 21.77 -9.44
N LYS A 13 -7.57 23.10 -9.57
CA LYS A 13 -8.22 23.75 -10.72
C LYS A 13 -7.31 23.70 -11.96
N GLY A 14 -7.12 22.50 -12.47
CA GLY A 14 -6.43 22.20 -13.72
C GLY A 14 -6.73 20.76 -14.08
N THR A 15 -7.61 20.55 -15.05
CA THR A 15 -7.80 19.24 -15.70
C THR A 15 -6.48 18.80 -16.34
N GLY A 16 -5.71 18.01 -15.59
CA GLY A 16 -4.45 17.40 -15.99
C GLY A 16 -4.03 16.46 -14.87
N GLY A 17 -4.57 15.23 -14.88
CA GLY A 17 -4.16 14.20 -13.94
C GLY A 17 -2.63 14.11 -13.92
N SER A 18 -2.04 14.01 -12.73
CA SER A 18 -0.58 13.93 -12.61
C SER A 18 -0.04 12.82 -13.51
N PRO A 19 1.07 13.05 -14.23
CA PRO A 19 1.71 12.01 -15.04
C PRO A 19 2.44 10.96 -14.18
N LEU A 20 2.41 11.10 -12.85
CA LEU A 20 2.94 10.14 -11.90
C LEU A 20 2.29 8.77 -12.12
N ARG A 21 3.13 7.75 -12.23
CA ARG A 21 2.72 6.35 -12.24
C ARG A 21 3.30 5.66 -11.03
N TYR A 22 2.56 4.70 -10.49
CA TYR A 22 3.09 3.76 -9.52
C TYR A 22 3.13 2.35 -10.12
N SER A 23 4.14 1.57 -9.75
CA SER A 23 4.37 0.21 -10.25
C SER A 23 4.75 -0.69 -9.07
N PRO A 24 3.82 -1.51 -8.56
CA PRO A 24 4.12 -2.43 -7.49
C PRO A 24 4.92 -3.64 -7.99
N ASP A 25 5.78 -4.19 -7.13
CA ASP A 25 6.42 -5.50 -7.29
C ASP A 25 6.29 -6.31 -6.01
N SER A 26 6.97 -7.45 -5.89
CA SER A 26 6.86 -8.31 -4.70
C SER A 26 7.39 -7.70 -3.40
N GLN A 27 8.14 -6.59 -3.45
CA GLN A 27 8.85 -6.01 -2.29
C GLN A 27 8.47 -4.56 -2.00
N GLY A 28 7.76 -3.90 -2.92
CA GLY A 28 7.51 -2.47 -2.78
C GLY A 28 6.75 -1.84 -3.93
N LEU A 29 6.94 -0.53 -4.06
CA LEU A 29 6.22 0.35 -4.96
C LEU A 29 7.19 1.32 -5.62
N GLY A 30 7.37 1.20 -6.94
CA GLY A 30 8.03 2.23 -7.74
C GLY A 30 7.09 3.42 -7.96
N LEU A 31 7.59 4.64 -7.80
CA LEU A 31 6.90 5.89 -8.09
C LEU A 31 7.68 6.63 -9.15
N GLU A 32 7.09 6.86 -10.32
CA GLU A 32 7.81 7.36 -11.49
C GLU A 32 7.10 8.52 -12.18
N LEU A 33 7.85 9.56 -12.49
CA LEU A 33 7.44 10.62 -13.40
C LEU A 33 8.09 10.41 -14.78
N PRO A 34 7.46 10.82 -15.89
CA PRO A 34 8.13 10.82 -17.19
C PRO A 34 9.45 11.60 -17.12
N GLU A 35 10.51 11.11 -17.76
CA GLU A 35 11.85 11.69 -17.69
C GLU A 35 11.87 13.20 -18.00
N SER A 36 11.12 13.63 -19.01
CA SER A 36 10.99 15.04 -19.39
C SER A 36 10.32 15.90 -18.32
N VAL A 37 9.38 15.33 -17.57
CA VAL A 37 8.65 15.97 -16.46
C VAL A 37 9.56 16.06 -15.24
N LEU A 38 10.24 14.96 -14.88
CA LEU A 38 11.18 14.94 -13.76
C LEU A 38 12.34 15.93 -13.97
N LYS A 39 12.88 16.04 -15.20
CA LYS A 39 13.92 17.02 -15.53
C LYS A 39 13.47 18.47 -15.37
N GLN A 40 12.20 18.76 -15.66
CA GLN A 40 11.63 20.09 -15.42
C GLN A 40 11.43 20.34 -13.92
N ALA A 41 10.88 19.36 -13.20
CA ALA A 41 10.65 19.48 -11.76
C ALA A 41 11.95 19.71 -10.98
N ARG A 42 13.05 19.01 -11.36
CA ARG A 42 14.42 19.22 -10.84
C ARG A 42 14.92 20.67 -10.99
N LYS A 43 14.41 21.41 -11.98
CA LYS A 43 14.73 22.83 -12.22
C LYS A 43 13.74 23.79 -11.57
N GLY A 44 12.80 23.29 -10.77
CA GLY A 44 11.69 24.08 -10.22
C GLY A 44 10.65 24.49 -11.27
N GLN A 45 10.57 23.78 -12.39
CA GLN A 45 9.67 24.07 -13.51
C GLN A 45 8.59 22.99 -13.63
N GLY A 46 7.37 23.38 -13.99
CA GLY A 46 6.26 22.46 -14.24
C GLY A 46 4.99 22.85 -13.50
N HIS A 47 3.99 21.98 -13.60
CA HIS A 47 2.72 22.14 -12.89
C HIS A 47 2.93 21.98 -11.36
N GLU A 48 2.18 22.74 -10.57
CA GLU A 48 2.33 22.79 -9.10
C GLU A 48 2.29 21.41 -8.44
N LEU A 49 1.31 20.58 -8.80
CA LEU A 49 1.20 19.19 -8.32
C LEU A 49 2.46 18.35 -8.59
N VAL A 50 3.08 18.49 -9.76
CA VAL A 50 4.30 17.73 -10.10
C VAL A 50 5.47 18.22 -9.23
N LEU A 51 5.54 19.51 -8.94
CA LEU A 51 6.56 20.07 -8.04
C LEU A 51 6.38 19.54 -6.62
N TYR A 52 5.15 19.46 -6.11
CA TYR A 52 4.89 18.83 -4.79
C TYR A 52 5.27 17.36 -4.76
N GLN A 53 4.89 16.58 -5.79
CA GLN A 53 5.28 15.17 -5.89
C GLN A 53 6.80 15.00 -5.94
N TYR A 54 7.50 15.87 -6.67
CA TYR A 54 8.97 15.88 -6.70
C TYR A 54 9.58 16.24 -5.35
N ILE A 55 9.01 17.20 -4.62
CA ILE A 55 9.45 17.53 -3.26
C ILE A 55 9.28 16.32 -2.33
N ILE A 56 8.13 15.63 -2.40
CA ILE A 56 7.91 14.40 -1.63
C ILE A 56 8.95 13.33 -1.99
N PHE A 57 9.29 13.17 -3.29
CA PHE A 57 10.37 12.25 -3.68
C PHE A 57 11.69 12.59 -3.00
N GLN A 58 12.07 13.88 -2.94
CA GLN A 58 13.30 14.29 -2.25
C GLN A 58 13.22 14.01 -0.74
N MET A 59 12.09 14.32 -0.09
CA MET A 59 11.88 14.04 1.33
C MET A 59 12.03 12.54 1.64
N LEU A 60 11.41 11.67 0.84
CA LEU A 60 11.49 10.22 1.01
C LEU A 60 12.93 9.69 0.87
N LEU A 61 13.71 10.27 -0.06
CA LEU A 61 15.12 9.91 -0.24
C LEU A 61 16.00 10.43 0.90
N GLU A 62 15.79 11.67 1.35
CA GLU A 62 16.54 12.30 2.44
C GLU A 62 16.32 11.60 3.78
N GLU A 63 15.09 11.13 4.03
CA GLU A 63 14.73 10.38 5.24
C GLU A 63 15.16 8.90 5.17
N GLY A 64 15.65 8.42 4.02
CA GLY A 64 16.01 7.02 3.81
C GLY A 64 14.80 6.08 3.76
N LEU A 65 13.60 6.61 3.47
CA LEU A 65 12.37 5.84 3.33
C LEU A 65 12.20 5.23 1.93
N GLY A 66 12.98 5.69 0.96
CA GLY A 66 13.02 5.13 -0.39
C GLY A 66 14.40 5.18 -1.04
N GLU A 67 14.50 4.56 -2.20
CA GLU A 67 15.72 4.48 -3.00
C GLU A 67 15.53 5.19 -4.35
N GLU A 68 16.55 5.89 -4.84
CA GLU A 68 16.46 6.56 -6.15
C GLU A 68 16.44 5.51 -7.26
N ILE A 69 15.47 5.63 -8.17
CA ILE A 69 15.40 4.88 -9.42
C ILE A 69 15.43 5.85 -10.60
N LYS A 70 15.67 5.34 -11.82
CA LYS A 70 15.95 6.14 -13.02
C LYS A 70 15.04 7.37 -13.19
N ASN A 71 13.75 7.19 -12.93
CA ASN A 71 12.71 8.20 -13.16
C ASN A 71 11.88 8.51 -11.91
N GLY A 72 12.39 8.24 -10.70
CA GLY A 72 11.66 8.53 -9.47
C GLY A 72 12.22 7.82 -8.24
N VAL A 73 11.35 7.26 -7.41
CA VAL A 73 11.70 6.68 -6.11
C VAL A 73 11.05 5.31 -5.96
N TYR A 74 11.80 4.34 -5.42
CA TYR A 74 11.27 3.06 -5.00
C TYR A 74 11.04 3.05 -3.49
N LEU A 75 9.84 2.66 -3.07
CA LEU A 75 9.47 2.52 -1.67
C LEU A 75 9.32 1.05 -1.29
N PRO A 76 10.06 0.54 -0.29
CA PRO A 76 9.76 -0.75 0.33
C PRO A 76 8.31 -0.78 0.84
N SER A 77 7.66 -1.95 0.80
CA SER A 77 6.25 -2.10 1.22
C SER A 77 5.96 -1.51 2.59
N GLU A 78 6.85 -1.76 3.55
CA GLU A 78 6.76 -1.27 4.93
C GLU A 78 6.76 0.26 5.05
N ASN A 79 7.42 0.96 4.13
CA ASN A 79 7.46 2.42 4.11
C ASN A 79 6.28 2.98 3.32
N ALA A 80 5.88 2.34 2.21
CA ALA A 80 4.73 2.76 1.41
C ALA A 80 3.42 2.80 2.23
N VAL A 81 3.20 1.80 3.10
CA VAL A 81 1.99 1.74 3.94
C VAL A 81 2.03 2.72 5.13
N ARG A 82 3.18 3.31 5.45
CA ARG A 82 3.35 4.30 6.53
C ARG A 82 3.13 5.74 6.09
N LEU A 83 3.05 5.99 4.78
CA LEU A 83 2.75 7.33 4.25
C LEU A 83 1.42 7.83 4.81
N ASP A 84 1.40 9.09 5.25
CA ASP A 84 0.19 9.73 5.74
C ASP A 84 -0.81 10.00 4.60
N SER A 85 -2.05 10.32 4.96
CA SER A 85 -3.13 10.54 3.99
C SER A 85 -2.86 11.69 3.01
N GLU A 86 -2.20 12.76 3.45
CA GLU A 86 -1.90 13.90 2.57
C GLU A 86 -0.84 13.51 1.54
N THR A 87 0.23 12.87 1.98
CA THR A 87 1.28 12.34 1.10
C THR A 87 0.71 11.33 0.09
N ARG A 88 -0.14 10.40 0.54
CA ARG A 88 -0.82 9.44 -0.36
C ARG A 88 -1.67 10.14 -1.42
N ASN A 89 -2.43 11.16 -1.02
CA ASN A 89 -3.26 11.95 -1.93
C ASN A 89 -2.43 12.69 -2.98
N ILE A 90 -1.35 13.37 -2.56
CA ILE A 90 -0.47 14.10 -3.49
C ILE A 90 0.20 13.13 -4.47
N LEU A 91 0.59 11.95 -4.01
CA LEU A 91 1.17 10.88 -4.84
C LEU A 91 0.12 10.07 -5.63
N ASN A 92 -1.17 10.41 -5.52
CA ASN A 92 -2.26 9.71 -6.20
C ASN A 92 -2.22 8.18 -5.97
N LEU A 93 -1.89 7.78 -4.73
CA LEU A 93 -1.86 6.37 -4.32
C LEU A 93 -3.28 5.86 -4.05
N PRO A 94 -3.52 4.55 -4.21
CA PRO A 94 -4.80 3.96 -3.86
C PRO A 94 -5.20 4.25 -2.42
N GLU A 95 -6.50 4.40 -2.18
CA GLU A 95 -7.04 4.55 -0.83
C GLU A 95 -6.82 3.27 0.00
N PRO A 96 -6.81 3.35 1.33
CA PRO A 96 -6.83 2.18 2.18
C PRO A 96 -8.08 1.32 1.99
N TRP A 97 -8.01 0.06 2.41
CA TRP A 97 -9.18 -0.81 2.43
C TRP A 97 -10.25 -0.19 3.35
N PRO A 98 -11.45 0.16 2.84
CA PRO A 98 -12.46 0.87 3.63
C PRO A 98 -13.22 -0.05 4.59
N GLY A 99 -13.02 -1.35 4.47
CA GLY A 99 -13.72 -2.37 5.23
C GLY A 99 -12.98 -2.83 6.47
N SER A 100 -13.37 -4.01 6.96
CA SER A 100 -12.72 -4.68 8.07
C SER A 100 -12.21 -6.05 7.64
N PHE A 101 -11.53 -6.74 8.55
CA PHE A 101 -11.02 -8.08 8.34
C PHE A 101 -11.68 -9.05 9.31
N ARG A 102 -11.94 -10.28 8.87
CA ARG A 102 -12.34 -11.39 9.72
C ARG A 102 -11.32 -12.50 9.62
N LEU A 103 -10.73 -12.86 10.75
CA LEU A 103 -9.83 -13.99 10.84
C LEU A 103 -10.63 -15.30 10.90
N GLN A 104 -10.33 -16.22 10.00
CA GLN A 104 -10.75 -17.60 10.04
C GLN A 104 -9.53 -18.46 10.37
N THR A 105 -9.74 -19.40 11.29
CA THR A 105 -8.73 -20.40 11.65
C THR A 105 -9.25 -21.78 11.29
N HIS A 106 -8.35 -22.64 10.83
CA HIS A 106 -8.61 -24.05 10.60
C HIS A 106 -7.66 -24.87 11.45
N SER A 107 -8.19 -25.89 12.14
CA SER A 107 -7.47 -26.71 13.11
C SER A 107 -6.96 -25.91 14.33
N ILE A 108 -6.21 -26.58 15.21
CA ILE A 108 -5.58 -26.01 16.40
C ILE A 108 -4.12 -25.63 16.11
N SER A 109 -3.53 -24.72 16.86
CA SER A 109 -2.16 -24.22 16.63
C SER A 109 -1.07 -25.29 16.69
N THR A 110 -1.32 -26.41 17.37
CA THR A 110 -0.43 -27.58 17.43
C THR A 110 -0.60 -28.54 16.24
N GLY A 111 -1.64 -28.36 15.42
CA GLY A 111 -1.95 -29.20 14.27
C GLY A 111 -1.08 -28.83 13.07
N THR A 112 -0.61 -29.85 12.34
CA THR A 112 0.18 -29.66 11.11
C THR A 112 -0.64 -29.08 9.95
N ASP A 113 -1.98 -29.16 10.05
CA ASP A 113 -2.94 -28.61 9.09
C ASP A 113 -3.47 -27.23 9.49
N PHE A 114 -2.88 -26.60 10.52
CA PHE A 114 -3.26 -25.27 10.95
C PHE A 114 -3.14 -24.24 9.82
N ARG A 115 -4.24 -23.53 9.56
CA ARG A 115 -4.28 -22.48 8.53
C ARG A 115 -4.99 -21.24 9.04
N LEU A 116 -4.42 -20.10 8.69
CA LEU A 116 -5.04 -18.80 8.89
C LEU A 116 -5.52 -18.25 7.54
N GLN A 117 -6.70 -17.66 7.55
CA GLN A 117 -7.25 -16.94 6.42
C GLN A 117 -7.91 -15.67 6.90
N LEU A 118 -7.51 -14.53 6.32
CA LEU A 118 -8.27 -13.31 6.44
C LEU A 118 -9.34 -13.29 5.34
N GLU A 119 -10.58 -13.10 5.74
CA GLU A 119 -11.67 -12.66 4.88
C GLU A 119 -11.77 -11.13 4.97
N LEU A 120 -11.95 -10.47 3.83
CA LEU A 120 -12.20 -9.04 3.78
C LEU A 120 -13.70 -8.82 3.92
N LEU A 121 -14.11 -7.91 4.79
CA LEU A 121 -15.48 -7.48 4.96
C LEU A 121 -15.62 -6.08 4.41
N THR A 122 -16.46 -5.90 3.40
CA THR A 122 -16.80 -4.56 2.88
C THR A 122 -17.56 -3.73 3.95
N PRO A 123 -17.72 -2.41 3.76
CA PRO A 123 -18.55 -1.59 4.64
C PRO A 123 -20.01 -2.06 4.76
N ASN A 124 -20.55 -2.74 3.74
CA ASN A 124 -21.88 -3.34 3.76
C ASN A 124 -21.89 -4.81 4.24
N SER A 125 -20.80 -5.29 4.86
CA SER A 125 -20.64 -6.64 5.44
C SER A 125 -20.67 -7.81 4.43
N GLU A 126 -20.43 -7.54 3.15
CA GLU A 126 -20.16 -8.58 2.16
C GLU A 126 -18.78 -9.19 2.41
N VAL A 127 -18.67 -10.50 2.17
CA VAL A 127 -17.46 -11.27 2.45
C VAL A 127 -16.68 -11.52 1.16
N ILE A 128 -15.47 -10.98 1.10
CA ILE A 128 -14.52 -11.20 0.01
C ILE A 128 -13.45 -12.19 0.49
N ARG A 129 -13.37 -13.33 -0.20
CA ARG A 129 -12.40 -14.40 0.10
C ARG A 129 -11.24 -14.46 -0.87
N ASN A 130 -11.46 -13.97 -2.09
CA ASN A 130 -10.48 -13.97 -3.16
C ASN A 130 -9.92 -12.56 -3.29
N TYR A 131 -8.67 -12.40 -2.89
CA TYR A 131 -7.87 -11.20 -3.06
C TYR A 131 -6.41 -11.63 -3.21
N SER A 132 -5.58 -10.74 -3.73
CA SER A 132 -4.14 -10.94 -3.82
C SER A 132 -3.40 -9.76 -3.21
N LEU A 133 -2.17 -10.04 -2.79
CA LEU A 133 -1.20 -9.02 -2.41
C LEU A 133 -0.08 -9.04 -3.44
N HIS A 134 0.24 -7.87 -3.97
CA HIS A 134 1.39 -7.67 -4.84
C HIS A 134 2.19 -6.50 -4.29
N GLY A 135 3.24 -6.83 -3.52
CA GLY A 135 3.92 -5.85 -2.67
C GLY A 135 2.94 -5.27 -1.66
N PRO A 136 2.90 -3.93 -1.49
CA PRO A 136 1.97 -3.29 -0.57
C PRO A 136 0.56 -3.12 -1.16
N ILE A 137 0.28 -3.58 -2.38
CA ILE A 137 -1.03 -3.39 -3.01
C ILE A 137 -1.93 -4.59 -2.75
N LEU A 138 -3.11 -4.31 -2.19
CA LEU A 138 -4.21 -5.25 -2.03
C LEU A 138 -5.15 -5.14 -3.24
N SER A 139 -5.32 -6.24 -3.97
CA SER A 139 -6.25 -6.32 -5.10
C SER A 139 -7.42 -7.22 -4.77
N VAL A 140 -8.64 -6.67 -4.83
CA VAL A 140 -9.90 -7.39 -4.68
C VAL A 140 -10.45 -7.82 -6.05
N SER A 141 -10.23 -6.98 -7.05
CA SER A 141 -10.53 -7.24 -8.46
C SER A 141 -9.50 -6.55 -9.35
N GLU A 142 -9.67 -6.60 -10.69
CA GLU A 142 -8.81 -5.86 -11.61
C GLU A 142 -8.97 -4.34 -11.49
N GLU A 143 -10.15 -3.88 -11.05
CA GLU A 143 -10.49 -2.47 -10.94
C GLU A 143 -10.42 -1.95 -9.49
N GLU A 144 -10.51 -2.84 -8.50
CA GLU A 144 -10.51 -2.48 -7.08
C GLU A 144 -9.20 -2.87 -6.41
N ILE A 145 -8.34 -1.85 -6.27
CA ILE A 145 -7.05 -1.95 -5.60
C ILE A 145 -6.95 -0.95 -4.45
N TYR A 146 -6.17 -1.32 -3.43
CA TYR A 146 -6.03 -0.55 -2.20
C TYR A 146 -4.56 -0.56 -1.75
N LEU A 147 -4.14 0.53 -1.10
CA LEU A 147 -2.87 0.60 -0.37
C LEU A 147 -3.21 0.55 1.12
N PRO A 148 -3.05 -0.59 1.79
CA PRO A 148 -3.46 -0.75 3.18
C PRO A 148 -2.81 0.29 4.11
N GLU A 149 -3.49 0.62 5.20
CA GLU A 149 -2.83 1.28 6.34
C GLU A 149 -1.90 0.30 7.07
N VAL A 150 -1.02 0.83 7.93
CA VAL A 150 -0.02 0.03 8.67
C VAL A 150 -0.65 -1.19 9.36
N TYR A 151 -1.74 -1.02 10.10
CA TYR A 151 -2.38 -2.14 10.81
C TYR A 151 -3.02 -3.17 9.86
N GLN A 152 -3.54 -2.71 8.72
CA GLN A 152 -4.11 -3.56 7.69
C GLN A 152 -3.00 -4.37 7.02
N TRP A 153 -1.87 -3.72 6.73
CA TRP A 153 -0.68 -4.34 6.17
C TRP A 153 -0.07 -5.39 7.10
N GLU A 154 0.04 -5.11 8.41
CA GLU A 154 0.53 -6.10 9.38
C GLU A 154 -0.33 -7.37 9.37
N ALA A 155 -1.65 -7.21 9.35
CA ALA A 155 -2.55 -8.36 9.31
C ALA A 155 -2.42 -9.15 7.99
N LEU A 156 -2.40 -8.45 6.86
CA LEU A 156 -2.29 -9.04 5.52
C LEU A 156 -0.94 -9.75 5.33
N SER A 157 0.16 -9.10 5.70
CA SER A 157 1.52 -9.64 5.59
C SER A 157 1.73 -10.83 6.52
N ALA A 158 1.25 -10.79 7.77
CA ALA A 158 1.36 -11.93 8.69
C ALA A 158 0.73 -13.22 8.14
N ILE A 159 -0.44 -13.11 7.52
CA ILE A 159 -1.11 -14.25 6.88
C ILE A 159 -0.37 -14.71 5.63
N ASN A 160 0.12 -13.75 4.82
CA ASN A 160 0.86 -14.07 3.61
C ASN A 160 2.18 -14.80 3.95
N ASP A 161 2.91 -14.33 4.95
CA ASP A 161 4.14 -14.96 5.44
C ASP A 161 3.87 -16.38 5.96
N HIS A 162 2.82 -16.55 6.79
CA HIS A 162 2.42 -17.86 7.31
C HIS A 162 2.03 -18.84 6.19
N ARG A 163 1.32 -18.36 5.16
CA ARG A 163 0.96 -19.17 3.99
C ARG A 163 2.17 -19.63 3.19
N GLN A 164 3.20 -18.80 3.10
CA GLN A 164 4.43 -19.10 2.35
C GLN A 164 5.36 -20.08 3.10
N LEU A 165 5.16 -20.32 4.39
CA LEU A 165 5.87 -21.39 5.11
C LEU A 165 5.59 -22.74 4.46
N ALA A 166 6.66 -23.45 4.09
CA ALA A 166 6.59 -24.83 3.63
C ALA A 166 5.96 -25.72 4.72
N GLU A 167 5.40 -26.88 4.36
CA GLU A 167 4.75 -27.79 5.32
C GLU A 167 5.68 -28.19 6.49
N HIS A 168 7.00 -28.26 6.27
CA HIS A 168 7.98 -28.53 7.32
C HIS A 168 8.38 -27.30 8.16
N GLY A 169 8.04 -26.10 7.71
CA GLY A 169 8.27 -24.84 8.43
C GLY A 169 7.06 -24.40 9.27
N ARG A 170 5.93 -25.11 9.20
CA ARG A 170 4.74 -24.84 10.03
C ARG A 170 4.80 -25.67 11.30
N ASP A 171 5.48 -25.14 12.31
CA ASP A 171 5.41 -25.64 13.69
C ASP A 171 4.48 -24.77 14.55
N GLU A 172 4.25 -25.20 15.79
CA GLU A 172 3.39 -24.46 16.72
C GLU A 172 3.90 -23.04 16.97
N PHE A 173 5.22 -22.83 17.00
CA PHE A 173 5.81 -21.52 17.24
C PHE A 173 5.47 -20.55 16.09
N GLN A 174 5.63 -20.97 14.84
CA GLN A 174 5.26 -20.16 13.68
C GLN A 174 3.75 -19.90 13.60
N ASN A 175 2.93 -20.88 13.97
CA ASN A 175 1.48 -20.72 14.03
C ASN A 175 1.07 -19.66 15.07
N LEU A 176 1.64 -19.73 16.28
CA LEU A 176 1.36 -18.76 17.34
C LEU A 176 1.95 -17.38 17.05
N LEU A 177 3.11 -17.30 16.40
CA LEU A 177 3.70 -16.04 15.96
C LEU A 177 2.78 -15.33 14.96
N ALA A 178 2.23 -16.06 13.98
CA ALA A 178 1.29 -15.50 13.03
C ALA A 178 0.01 -15.01 13.71
N VAL A 179 -0.53 -15.74 14.70
CA VAL A 179 -1.68 -15.29 15.49
C VAL A 179 -1.34 -14.06 16.32
N HIS A 180 -0.17 -14.03 16.97
CA HIS A 180 0.29 -12.91 17.79
C HIS A 180 0.40 -11.61 16.98
N ARG A 181 0.79 -11.68 15.70
CA ARG A 181 0.85 -10.50 14.82
C ARG A 181 -0.53 -9.90 14.49
N LEU A 182 -1.62 -10.57 14.85
CA LEU A 182 -3.00 -10.17 14.55
C LEU A 182 -3.76 -9.60 15.76
N VAL A 183 -3.15 -9.57 16.95
CA VAL A 183 -3.75 -9.12 18.22
C VAL A 183 -2.94 -8.00 18.86
#